data_AF-A0A4R5BX77-F1
#
_entry.id   AF-A0A4R5BX77-F1
#
_cell.length_a   1.000
_cell.length_b   1.000
_cell.length_c   1.000
_cell.angle_alpha   90.00
_cell.angle_beta   90.00
_cell.angle_gamma   90.00
#
_symmetry.space_group_name_H-M   'P 1'
#
loop_
_entity.id
_entity.type
_entity.pdbx_description
1 polymer ?
#
loop_
_entity_poly.entity_id
_entity_poly.type
_entity_poly.pdbx_seq_one_letter_code
_entity_poly.pdbx_strand_id
1 'polypeptide(L)'
;MAVTTDTGKPESIAKPNVEKPDGTSGTVEVTWTQTWDRDNRNLTYEVILDAETVVHSVEAGSRFWDLRTMTYTDTGLAPGTVHTYSIRAVDPFGNGNWSAQSDPVSG
;
A
#
# COMPACT_ATOMS: atom_id res chain seq x y z
N MET A 1 15.37 10.02 -28.31
CA MET A 1 13.89 10.01 -28.30
C MET A 1 13.48 9.67 -26.88
N ALA A 2 12.83 10.58 -26.17
CA ALA A 2 12.28 10.26 -24.86
C ALA A 2 11.02 9.43 -25.09
N VAL A 3 10.94 8.24 -24.49
CA VAL A 3 9.67 7.51 -24.41
C VAL A 3 8.81 8.30 -23.43
N THR A 4 7.78 8.98 -23.92
CA THR A 4 6.98 9.93 -23.13
C THR A 4 5.64 9.37 -22.67
N THR A 5 5.32 8.12 -22.97
CA THR A 5 4.04 7.50 -22.58
C THR A 5 4.26 6.03 -22.24
N ASP A 6 4.26 5.73 -20.95
CA ASP A 6 4.00 4.40 -20.43
C ASP A 6 2.51 4.31 -20.11
N THR A 7 1.86 3.25 -20.59
CA THR A 7 0.45 2.96 -20.30
C THR A 7 0.27 1.66 -19.53
N GLY A 8 1.36 0.91 -19.33
CA GLY A 8 1.38 -0.25 -18.46
C GLY A 8 1.16 0.22 -17.03
N LYS A 9 0.38 -0.53 -16.26
CA LYS A 9 0.24 -0.29 -14.82
C LYS A 9 0.94 -1.43 -14.10
N PRO A 10 1.41 -1.19 -12.86
CA PRO A 10 1.91 -2.26 -12.02
C PRO A 10 0.93 -3.42 -11.94
N GLU A 11 1.41 -4.65 -11.81
CA GLU A 11 0.57 -5.84 -11.66
C GLU A 11 -0.33 -5.74 -10.42
N SER A 12 -1.38 -6.56 -10.38
CA SER A 12 -2.32 -6.57 -9.24
C SER A 12 -1.61 -6.76 -7.90
N ILE A 13 -2.03 -5.96 -6.91
CA ILE A 13 -1.53 -6.02 -5.54
C ILE A 13 -2.60 -6.65 -4.62
N ALA A 14 -2.18 -7.56 -3.75
CA ALA A 14 -3.06 -8.18 -2.77
C ALA A 14 -3.52 -7.17 -1.71
N LYS A 15 -4.67 -7.43 -1.06
CA LYS A 15 -5.10 -6.62 0.09
C LYS A 15 -4.02 -6.64 1.19
N PRO A 16 -3.81 -5.53 1.91
CA PRO A 16 -2.90 -5.53 3.04
C PRO A 16 -3.46 -6.37 4.20
N ASN A 17 -2.57 -6.93 5.01
CA ASN A 17 -2.89 -7.48 6.31
C ASN A 17 -2.79 -6.38 7.36
N VAL A 18 -3.75 -6.33 8.27
CA VAL A 18 -3.84 -5.29 9.30
C VAL A 18 -4.03 -5.94 10.67
N GLU A 19 -3.19 -5.55 11.61
CA GLU A 19 -3.17 -6.13 12.95
C GLU A 19 -3.02 -5.05 14.01
N LYS A 20 -3.60 -5.29 15.19
CA LYS A 20 -3.32 -4.50 16.39
C LYS A 20 -2.19 -5.17 17.17
N PRO A 21 -0.98 -4.59 17.25
CA PRO A 21 0.13 -5.23 17.92
C PRO A 21 -0.06 -5.39 19.45
N ASP A 22 -0.83 -4.51 20.10
CA ASP A 22 -1.06 -4.55 21.55
C ASP A 22 -2.55 -4.55 21.96
N GLY A 23 -3.46 -4.59 20.96
CA GLY A 23 -4.92 -4.64 21.15
C GLY A 23 -5.56 -3.42 21.82
N THR A 24 -4.79 -2.43 22.30
CA THR A 24 -5.27 -1.39 23.22
C THR A 24 -4.79 0.02 22.91
N SER A 25 -3.67 0.18 22.22
CA SER A 25 -3.28 1.49 21.71
C SER A 25 -3.98 1.77 20.39
N GLY A 26 -4.23 3.04 20.08
CA GLY A 26 -4.70 3.54 18.79
C GLY A 26 -3.70 3.31 17.65
N THR A 27 -3.10 2.13 17.61
CA THR A 27 -2.00 1.71 16.76
C THR A 27 -2.43 0.50 15.94
N VAL A 28 -2.20 0.57 14.65
CA VAL A 28 -2.43 -0.51 13.70
C VAL A 28 -1.16 -0.73 12.90
N GLU A 29 -0.72 -1.97 12.80
CA GLU A 29 0.32 -2.37 11.87
C GLU A 29 -0.32 -2.80 10.54
N VAL A 30 0.07 -2.14 9.46
CA VAL A 30 -0.36 -2.42 8.09
C VAL A 30 0.81 -3.07 7.36
N THR A 31 0.62 -4.27 6.85
CA THR A 31 1.63 -5.01 6.09
C THR A 31 1.12 -5.38 4.71
N TRP A 32 1.97 -5.26 3.69
CA TRP A 32 1.65 -5.66 2.33
C TRP A 32 2.84 -6.27 1.62
N THR A 33 2.59 -7.16 0.66
CA THR A 33 3.65 -7.64 -0.23
C THR A 33 3.71 -6.72 -1.45
N GLN A 34 4.92 -6.38 -1.88
CA GLN A 34 5.16 -5.63 -3.11
C GLN A 34 4.48 -6.31 -4.32
N THR A 35 4.05 -5.50 -5.28
CA THR A 35 3.77 -5.93 -6.67
C THR A 35 4.87 -5.41 -7.59
N TRP A 36 4.96 -5.84 -8.84
CA TRP A 36 5.96 -5.39 -9.82
C TRP A 36 5.30 -4.76 -11.04
N ASP A 37 6.10 -4.07 -11.82
CA ASP A 37 5.72 -3.61 -13.16
C ASP A 37 6.76 -4.13 -14.18
N ARG A 38 6.32 -4.36 -15.42
CA ARG A 38 7.13 -5.06 -16.43
C ARG A 38 8.32 -4.24 -16.91
N ASP A 39 8.17 -2.93 -16.92
CA ASP A 39 9.11 -1.97 -17.48
C ASP A 39 9.48 -0.87 -16.49
N ASN A 40 8.83 -0.80 -15.34
CA ASN A 40 9.17 0.13 -14.27
C ASN A 40 9.59 -0.61 -12.99
N ARG A 41 10.88 -0.51 -12.63
CA ARG A 41 11.40 -1.16 -11.42
C ARG A 41 10.96 -0.44 -10.13
N ASN A 42 10.92 0.88 -10.13
CA ASN A 42 10.65 1.65 -8.92
C ASN A 42 9.16 1.99 -8.90
N LEU A 43 8.48 1.54 -7.85
CA LEU A 43 7.06 1.81 -7.63
C LEU A 43 6.88 2.58 -6.33
N THR A 44 5.94 3.52 -6.34
CA THR A 44 5.44 4.20 -5.15
C THR A 44 4.26 3.42 -4.59
N TYR A 45 4.29 3.09 -3.30
CA TYR A 45 3.19 2.49 -2.57
C TYR A 45 2.56 3.53 -1.67
N GLU A 46 1.29 3.84 -1.92
CA GLU A 46 0.45 4.69 -1.06
C GLU A 46 -0.38 3.76 -0.15
N VAL A 47 -0.39 4.02 1.16
CA VAL A 47 -1.30 3.39 2.12
C VAL A 47 -2.47 4.33 2.35
N ILE A 48 -3.68 3.88 2.05
CA ILE A 48 -4.91 4.67 2.10
C ILE A 48 -5.78 4.19 3.25
N LEU A 49 -6.06 5.09 4.18
CA LEU A 49 -7.02 4.92 5.27
C LEU A 49 -8.43 5.26 4.79
N ASP A 50 -9.38 4.38 5.07
CA ASP A 50 -10.83 4.54 4.83
C ASP A 50 -11.18 4.96 3.40
N ALA A 51 -10.40 4.46 2.43
CA ALA A 51 -10.51 4.76 1.00
C ALA A 51 -10.39 6.24 0.59
N GLU A 52 -9.97 7.12 1.51
CA GLU A 52 -9.93 8.56 1.29
C GLU A 52 -8.54 9.16 1.51
N THR A 53 -7.89 8.82 2.63
CA THR A 53 -6.70 9.55 3.08
C THR A 53 -5.43 8.74 2.86
N VAL A 54 -4.47 9.25 2.10
CA VAL A 54 -3.12 8.68 2.04
C VAL A 54 -2.40 9.00 3.35
N VAL A 55 -2.19 7.99 4.19
CA VAL A 55 -1.51 8.11 5.49
C VAL A 55 -0.02 7.77 5.42
N HIS A 56 0.40 7.05 4.37
CA HIS A 56 1.80 6.74 4.12
C HIS A 56 2.08 6.65 2.62
N SER A 57 3.29 7.02 2.23
CA SER A 57 3.78 6.89 0.86
C SER A 57 5.26 6.52 0.88
N VAL A 58 5.64 5.50 0.12
CA VAL A 58 7.01 5.01 0.08
C VAL A 58 7.37 4.46 -1.31
N GLU A 59 8.49 4.90 -1.85
CA GLU A 59 9.05 4.30 -3.07
C GLU A 59 9.90 3.09 -2.72
N ALA A 60 9.75 2.01 -3.49
CA ALA A 60 10.62 0.86 -3.39
C ALA A 60 10.92 0.25 -4.76
N GLY A 61 12.12 -0.30 -4.89
CA GLY A 61 12.48 -1.13 -6.04
C GLY A 61 11.77 -2.47 -5.93
N SER A 62 10.97 -2.80 -6.95
CA SER A 62 10.18 -4.01 -7.01
C SER A 62 10.48 -4.83 -8.27
N ARG A 63 10.67 -6.13 -8.10
CA ARG A 63 11.01 -7.08 -9.16
C ARG A 63 10.20 -8.34 -8.95
N PHE A 64 9.69 -8.94 -10.02
CA PHE A 64 8.81 -10.11 -9.91
C PHE A 64 9.45 -11.31 -9.18
N TRP A 65 10.78 -11.38 -9.12
CA TRP A 65 11.54 -12.44 -8.43
C TRP A 65 12.05 -12.05 -7.02
N ASP A 66 11.79 -10.83 -6.55
CA ASP A 66 12.22 -10.31 -5.24
C ASP A 66 11.16 -9.33 -4.71
N LEU A 67 9.92 -9.83 -4.58
CA LEU A 67 8.82 -9.08 -3.97
C LEU A 67 8.90 -9.24 -2.45
N ARG A 68 9.08 -8.14 -1.74
CA ARG A 68 9.26 -8.12 -0.29
C ARG A 68 7.99 -7.70 0.42
N THR A 69 7.89 -8.09 1.69
CA THR A 69 6.90 -7.52 2.60
C THR A 69 7.34 -6.13 3.04
N MET A 70 6.41 -5.20 3.04
CA MET A 70 6.53 -3.84 3.54
C MET A 70 5.58 -3.64 4.72
N THR A 71 5.94 -2.73 5.62
CA THR A 71 5.22 -2.47 6.86
C THR A 71 5.09 -0.97 7.08
N TYR A 72 3.93 -0.54 7.54
CA TYR A 72 3.66 0.81 8.04
C TYR A 72 2.92 0.69 9.37
N THR A 73 3.29 1.50 10.37
CA THR A 73 2.59 1.58 11.66
C THR A 73 1.80 2.87 11.70
N ASP A 74 0.48 2.76 11.67
CA ASP A 74 -0.43 3.87 11.87
C ASP A 74 -0.67 4.08 13.37
N THR A 75 -0.70 5.33 13.83
CA THR A 75 -0.81 5.67 15.25
C THR A 75 -1.75 6.84 15.48
N GLY A 76 -2.33 6.92 16.68
CA GLY A 76 -3.21 8.03 17.06
C GLY A 76 -4.65 7.86 16.61
N LEU A 77 -5.05 6.63 16.24
CA LEU A 77 -6.45 6.31 15.97
C LEU A 77 -7.27 6.46 17.26
N ALA A 78 -8.49 7.00 17.13
CA ALA A 78 -9.37 7.16 18.27
C ALA A 78 -9.84 5.77 18.77
N PRO A 79 -9.82 5.49 20.08
CA PRO A 79 -10.25 4.18 20.58
C PRO A 79 -11.69 3.85 20.18
N GLY A 80 -11.90 2.63 19.67
CA GLY A 80 -13.22 2.12 19.32
C GLY A 80 -13.75 2.56 17.96
N THR A 81 -12.98 3.30 17.16
CA THR A 81 -13.28 3.48 15.74
C THR A 81 -12.99 2.20 14.97
N VAL A 82 -13.52 2.08 13.76
CA VAL A 82 -13.24 0.95 12.85
C VAL A 82 -12.72 1.53 11.56
N HIS A 83 -11.58 1.00 11.12
CA HIS A 83 -10.83 1.48 9.97
C HIS A 83 -10.56 0.36 8.98
N THR A 84 -10.35 0.75 7.73
CA THR A 84 -9.87 -0.14 6.66
C THR A 84 -8.70 0.49 5.95
N TYR A 85 -7.81 -0.35 5.43
CA TYR A 85 -6.64 0.09 4.69
C TYR A 85 -6.64 -0.51 3.29
N SER A 86 -6.18 0.24 2.29
CA SER A 86 -5.83 -0.28 0.97
C SER A 86 -4.46 0.23 0.55
N ILE A 87 -3.84 -0.48 -0.40
CA ILE A 87 -2.57 -0.09 -0.99
C ILE A 87 -2.81 0.30 -2.45
N ARG A 88 -2.20 1.40 -2.89
CA ARG A 88 -2.08 1.72 -4.31
C ARG A 88 -0.60 1.68 -4.70
N ALA A 89 -0.28 0.83 -5.67
CA ALA A 89 1.03 0.82 -6.31
C ALA A 89 0.97 1.72 -7.56
N VAL A 90 1.91 2.66 -7.68
CA VAL A 90 1.97 3.66 -8.74
C VAL A 90 3.36 3.64 -9.36
N ASP A 91 3.43 3.63 -10.68
CA ASP A 91 4.67 3.71 -11.42
C ASP A 91 5.17 5.18 -11.58
N PRO A 92 6.38 5.43 -12.10
CA PRO A 92 6.91 6.79 -12.29
C PRO A 92 6.16 7.64 -13.32
N PHE A 93 5.31 7.04 -14.15
CA PHE A 93 4.48 7.72 -15.14
C PHE A 93 3.05 7.99 -14.63
N GLY A 94 2.72 7.53 -13.42
CA GLY A 94 1.45 7.77 -12.73
C GLY A 94 0.39 6.70 -12.99
N ASN A 95 0.70 5.61 -13.72
CA ASN A 95 -0.23 4.50 -13.82
C ASN A 95 -0.21 3.72 -12.50
N GLY A 96 -1.37 3.22 -12.07
CA GLY A 96 -1.45 2.56 -10.79
C GLY A 96 -2.52 1.50 -10.70
N ASN A 97 -2.33 0.61 -9.73
CA ASN A 97 -3.24 -0.46 -9.40
C ASN A 97 -3.55 -0.44 -7.91
N TRP A 98 -4.81 -0.69 -7.59
CA TRP A 98 -5.33 -0.70 -6.22
C TRP A 98 -5.44 -2.14 -5.71
N SER A 99 -5.15 -2.33 -4.44
CA SER A 99 -5.55 -3.54 -3.73
C SER A 99 -7.04 -3.49 -3.40
N ALA A 100 -7.62 -4.64 -3.05
CA ALA A 100 -8.84 -4.63 -2.25
C ALA A 100 -8.57 -3.99 -0.87
N GLN A 101 -9.63 -3.56 -0.18
CA GLN A 101 -9.54 -3.15 1.22
C GLN A 101 -9.12 -4.34 2.10
N SER A 102 -8.41 -4.03 3.18
CA SER A 102 -8.12 -4.95 4.27
C SER A 102 -9.41 -5.45 4.92
N ASP A 103 -9.29 -6.44 5.80
CA ASP A 103 -10.34 -6.65 6.78
C ASP A 103 -10.41 -5.44 7.72
N PRO A 104 -11.60 -5.10 8.28
CA PRO A 104 -11.71 -3.98 9.20
C PRO A 104 -10.91 -4.22 10.48
N VAL A 105 -10.27 -3.17 10.99
CA VAL A 105 -9.50 -3.19 12.24
C VAL A 105 -9.96 -2.04 13.12
N SER A 106 -10.06 -2.28 14.43
CA SER A 106 -10.43 -1.21 15.35
C SER A 106 -9.28 -0.21 15.55
N GLY A 107 -9.59 1.03 15.94
CA GLY A 107 -8.67 1.98 16.59
C GLY A 107 -8.59 1.70 18.08
#